data_AF-A0A946SYL4-F1
#
_entry.id   AF-A0A946SYL4-F1
#
_cell.length_a   1.000
_cell.length_b   1.000
_cell.length_c   1.000
_cell.angle_alpha   90.00
_cell.angle_beta   90.00
_cell.angle_gamma   90.00
#
_symmetry.space_group_name_H-M   'P 1'
#
loop_
_entity.id
_entity.type
_entity.pdbx_description
1 polymer ?
#
loop_
_entity_poly.entity_id
_entity_poly.type
_entity_poly.pdbx_seq_one_letter_code
_entity_poly.pdbx_strand_id
1 'polypeptide(L)' 'MKKNILILLVFVLTLTSCSLDVKPNVEVKNDIHLTIDGENLEGLLGEWIITSEEMDKDGKEIIIIRIEKKEIN' A
#
# COMPACT_ATOMS: atom_id res chain seq x y z
N MET A 1 44.06 -24.37 -24.10
CA MET A 1 43.29 -24.71 -22.87
C MET A 1 42.78 -23.47 -22.11
N LYS A 2 43.61 -22.43 -21.87
CA LYS A 2 43.19 -21.19 -21.16
C LYS A 2 41.95 -20.47 -21.74
N LYS A 3 41.80 -20.44 -23.08
CA LYS A 3 40.68 -19.74 -23.76
C LYS A 3 39.31 -20.39 -23.53
N ASN A 4 39.24 -21.72 -23.44
CA ASN A 4 37.98 -22.44 -23.18
C ASN A 4 37.54 -22.30 -21.71
N ILE A 5 38.50 -22.20 -20.79
CA ILE A 5 38.23 -21.93 -19.37
C ILE A 5 37.61 -20.54 -19.19
N LEU A 6 38.11 -19.55 -19.94
CA LEU A 6 37.57 -18.18 -19.91
C LEU A 6 36.11 -18.13 -20.40
N ILE A 7 35.80 -18.87 -21.48
CA ILE A 7 34.44 -18.95 -22.04
C ILE A 7 33.49 -19.63 -21.04
N LEU A 8 33.93 -20.70 -20.39
CA LEU A 8 33.15 -21.41 -19.37
C LEU A 8 32.86 -20.50 -18.17
N LEU A 9 33.84 -19.72 -17.72
CA LEU A 9 33.68 -18.78 -16.61
C LEU A 9 32.63 -17.69 -16.92
N VAL A 10 32.68 -17.11 -18.12
CA VAL A 10 31.69 -16.13 -18.58
C VAL A 10 30.29 -16.74 -18.63
N PHE A 11 30.17 -17.98 -19.12
CA PHE A 11 28.89 -18.68 -19.18
C PHE A 11 28.27 -18.90 -17.78
N VAL A 12 29.07 -19.32 -16.81
CA VAL A 12 28.60 -19.53 -15.42
C VAL A 12 28.18 -18.21 -14.77
N LEU A 13 28.90 -17.12 -15.00
CA LEU A 13 28.54 -15.78 -14.48
C LEU A 13 27.19 -15.29 -15.02
N THR A 14 26.89 -15.54 -16.30
CA THR A 14 25.61 -15.17 -16.91
C THR A 14 24.41 -15.98 -16.38
N LEU A 15 24.64 -17.18 -15.86
CA LEU A 15 23.60 -18.01 -15.25
C LEU A 15 23.30 -17.57 -13.80
N THR A 16 24.27 -16.97 -13.13
CA THR A 16 24.11 -16.45 -11.75
C THR A 16 23.52 -15.04 -11.68
N SER A 17 23.54 -14.26 -12.77
CA SER A 17 23.02 -12.88 -12.77
C SER A 17 21.50 -12.79 -12.77
N CYS A 18 20.78 -13.83 -13.20
CA CYS A 18 19.32 -13.87 -13.18
C CYS A 18 18.73 -14.50 -11.89
N SER A 19 19.58 -15.09 -11.04
CA SER A 19 19.18 -15.81 -9.82
C SER A 19 19.37 -14.98 -8.54
N LEU A 20 19.79 -13.72 -8.67
CA LEU A 20 19.60 -12.73 -7.62
C LEU A 20 18.09 -12.46 -7.57
N ASP A 21 17.38 -13.28 -6.80
CA ASP A 21 15.97 -13.18 -6.46
C ASP A 21 15.78 -11.91 -5.61
N VAL A 22 15.91 -10.75 -6.27
CA VAL A 22 15.62 -9.45 -5.68
C VAL A 22 14.11 -9.46 -5.47
N LYS A 23 13.69 -9.72 -4.24
CA LYS A 23 12.31 -9.55 -3.81
C LYS A 23 12.10 -8.08 -3.53
N PRO A 24 11.52 -7.28 -4.45
CA PRO A 24 11.25 -5.90 -4.16
C PRO A 24 10.28 -5.84 -2.98
N ASN A 25 10.65 -5.13 -1.92
CA ASN A 25 9.73 -4.80 -0.85
C ASN A 25 8.80 -3.71 -1.37
N VAL A 26 7.65 -4.11 -1.95
CA VAL A 26 6.65 -3.18 -2.45
C VAL A 26 5.68 -2.88 -1.31
N GLU A 27 5.79 -1.68 -0.74
CA GLU A 27 4.83 -1.14 0.23
C GLU A 27 3.84 -0.25 -0.53
N VAL A 28 2.54 -0.57 -0.44
CA VAL A 28 1.47 0.26 -1.01
C VAL A 28 0.89 1.09 0.12
N LYS A 29 1.02 2.42 0.01
CA LYS A 29 0.41 3.38 0.93
C LYS A 29 -0.78 4.04 0.26
N ASN A 30 -1.92 3.99 0.92
CA ASN A 30 -3.14 4.68 0.50
C ASN A 30 -3.50 5.72 1.57
N ASP A 31 -3.42 7.00 1.21
CA ASP A 31 -3.76 8.10 2.09
C ASP A 31 -5.09 8.73 1.67
N ILE A 32 -6.00 8.95 2.63
CA ILE A 32 -7.29 9.63 2.39
C ILE A 32 -7.23 11.01 3.04
N HIS A 33 -7.28 12.06 2.20
CA HIS A 33 -7.29 13.45 2.66
C HIS A 33 -8.72 14.00 2.61
N LEU A 34 -9.25 14.41 3.76
CA LEU A 34 -10.53 15.10 3.87
C LEU A 34 -10.28 16.58 4.15
N THR A 35 -10.70 17.45 3.22
CA THR A 35 -10.65 18.91 3.40
C THR A 35 -12.08 19.42 3.51
N ILE A 36 -12.32 20.33 4.46
CA ILE A 36 -13.61 20.97 4.63
C ILE A 36 -13.43 22.48 4.62
N ASP A 37 -14.20 23.17 3.79
CA ASP A 37 -14.06 24.61 3.60
C ASP A 37 -14.53 25.39 4.84
N GLY A 38 -13.80 26.47 5.13
CA GLY A 38 -13.85 27.19 6.41
C GLY A 38 -15.16 27.90 6.75
N GLU A 39 -16.08 28.04 5.79
CA GLU A 39 -17.36 28.73 5.99
C GLU A 39 -18.35 27.96 6.89
N ASN A 40 -18.09 26.67 7.18
CA ASN A 40 -18.97 25.81 7.98
C ASN A 40 -18.30 25.17 9.22
N LEU A 41 -17.23 25.79 9.75
CA LEU A 41 -16.44 25.23 10.86
C LEU A 41 -17.17 25.14 12.20
N GLU A 42 -18.15 26.01 12.44
CA GLU A 42 -18.92 26.02 13.71
C GLU A 42 -19.66 24.68 13.94
N GLY A 43 -20.06 23.99 12.87
CA GLY A 43 -20.64 22.65 12.93
C GLY A 43 -19.63 21.51 13.02
N LEU A 44 -18.35 21.77 12.74
CA LEU A 44 -17.31 20.73 12.61
C LEU A 44 -16.44 20.54 13.85
N LEU A 45 -16.33 21.56 14.69
CA LEU A 45 -15.60 21.45 15.95
C LEU A 45 -16.31 20.46 16.88
N GLY A 46 -15.56 19.50 17.43
CA GLY A 46 -16.07 18.48 18.33
C GLY A 46 -15.27 17.19 18.26
N GLU A 47 -15.70 16.20 19.05
CA GLU A 47 -15.19 14.84 18.96
C GLU A 47 -15.83 14.12 17.76
N TRP A 48 -15.02 13.37 17.04
CA TRP A 48 -15.44 12.56 15.90
C TRP A 48 -15.14 11.11 16.15
N ILE A 49 -16.07 10.25 15.78
CA ILE A 49 -15.93 8.81 15.83
C ILE A 49 -15.68 8.34 14.40
N ILE A 50 -14.53 7.73 14.19
CA ILE A 50 -14.16 7.10 12.92
C ILE A 50 -14.21 5.59 13.14
N THR A 51 -15.01 4.90 12.32
CA THR A 51 -15.12 3.44 12.34
C THR A 51 -14.89 2.89 10.94
N SER A 52 -14.40 1.65 10.89
CA SER A 52 -14.21 0.90 9.65
C SER A 52 -14.81 -0.49 9.78
N GLU A 53 -15.49 -0.94 8.74
CA GLU A 53 -15.94 -2.32 8.59
C GLU A 53 -15.49 -2.88 7.24
N GLU A 54 -15.16 -4.16 7.23
CA GLU A 54 -14.80 -4.91 6.03
C GLU A 54 -15.98 -5.82 5.68
N MET A 55 -16.32 -5.87 4.39
CA MET A 55 -17.34 -6.77 3.87
C MET A 55 -16.90 -7.40 2.55
N ASP A 56 -17.23 -8.67 2.38
CA ASP A 56 -17.12 -9.35 1.08
C ASP A 56 -18.51 -9.35 0.43
N LYS A 57 -18.59 -8.79 -0.79
CA LYS A 57 -19.79 -8.82 -1.61
C LYS A 57 -19.45 -9.24 -3.01
N ASP A 58 -19.99 -10.38 -3.43
CA ASP A 58 -19.77 -10.97 -4.75
C ASP A 58 -18.28 -11.19 -5.09
N GLY A 59 -17.46 -11.56 -4.08
CA GLY A 59 -16.02 -11.78 -4.24
C GLY A 59 -15.20 -10.50 -4.31
N LYS A 60 -15.78 -9.36 -3.92
CA LYS A 60 -15.09 -8.06 -3.80
C LYS A 60 -15.02 -7.67 -2.33
N GLU A 61 -13.80 -7.41 -1.87
CA GLU A 61 -13.53 -6.82 -0.57
C GLU A 61 -13.86 -5.32 -0.61
N ILE A 62 -14.75 -4.90 0.26
CA ILE A 62 -15.21 -3.52 0.39
C ILE A 62 -14.92 -3.07 1.83
N ILE A 63 -14.22 -1.95 1.96
CA ILE A 63 -14.00 -1.27 3.24
C ILE A 63 -14.95 -0.09 3.33
N ILE A 64 -15.82 -0.07 4.33
CA ILE A 64 -16.71 1.05 4.62
C ILE A 64 -16.12 1.83 5.80
N ILE A 65 -15.76 3.09 5.54
CA ILE A 65 -15.28 4.03 6.57
C ILE A 65 -16.43 4.97 6.91
N ARG A 66 -16.84 5.01 8.18
CA ARG A 66 -17.85 5.94 8.68
C ARG A 66 -17.19 6.99 9.57
N ILE A 67 -17.52 8.25 9.33
CA ILE A 67 -17.06 9.41 10.10
C ILE A 67 -18.30 10.12 10.63
N GLU A 68 -18.48 10.10 11.94
CA GLU A 68 -19.66 10.64 12.61
C GLU A 68 -19.25 11.62 13.70
N LYS A 69 -19.95 12.75 13.82
CA LYS A 69 -19.74 13.68 14.92
C LYS A 69 -20.36 13.06 16.18
N LYS A 70 -19.59 12.98 17.26
CA LYS A 70 -20.11 12.51 18.53
C LYS A 70 -21.09 13.55 19.08
N GLU A 71 -22.36 13.18 19.19
CA GLU A 71 -23.35 14.00 19.89
C GLU A 71 -23.00 14.03 21.38
N ILE A 72 -22.97 15.23 21.95
CA ILE A 72 -22.80 15.45 23.39
C ILE A 72 -24.22 15.50 23.95
N ASN A 73 -24.62 14.46 24.68
CA ASN A 73 -25.87 14.44 25.45
C ASN A 73 -25.77 15.34 26.70
#